data_AF-A0A447PM88-F1
#
_entry.id   AF-A0A447PM88-F1
#
_cell.length_a   1.000
_cell.length_b   1.000
_cell.length_c   1.000
_cell.angle_alpha   90.00
_cell.angle_beta   90.00
_cell.angle_gamma   90.00
#
_symmetry.space_group_name_H-M   'P 1'
#
loop_
_entity.id
_entity.type
_entity.pdbx_description
1 polymer ?
#
loop_
_entity_poly.entity_id
_entity_poly.type
_entity_poly.pdbx_seq_one_letter_code
_entity_poly.pdbx_strand_id
1 'polypeptide(L)'
;MVFIYDVEAWTDVLPEFGGDSYTQTDVYMLQRANGLATYRNTDFFGLVEGWNFALQYQGNNESGNNGFGQEGSGNGTNRGTNKENGDGFGLSTSYDFDFGLSLGAAYSSSDRTDAQVGNGYGDGHRYYGNNDAGGETAEAWTVGVKYDAYNVYLAAMYSETRNMTSYGDSDYHSADGKLGGGGIANKTQNFEVVAQYQFDFGLRPSIAYLQSKGKDLGGQDMDSHGNYRYTDKDLVKYVDVGMTYYFNKNMSTYVDYKINLLDEDDDFYANNGIATDDIVVLVWSTSF
;
A
#
# COMPACT_ATOMS: atom_id res chain seq x y z
N MET A 1 -7.94 9.38 8.75
CA MET A 1 -7.18 8.14 8.91
C MET A 1 -8.10 6.97 8.54
N VAL A 2 -7.68 6.15 7.58
CA VAL A 2 -8.44 5.03 6.98
C VAL A 2 -7.90 3.71 7.57
N PHE A 3 -8.60 2.59 7.40
CA PHE A 3 -8.57 1.48 8.36
C PHE A 3 -7.42 0.52 8.30
N ILE A 4 -7.01 0.16 7.09
CA ILE A 4 -5.74 -0.51 6.88
C ILE A 4 -4.60 0.35 7.43
N TYR A 5 -4.72 1.67 7.25
CA TYR A 5 -3.72 2.62 7.69
C TYR A 5 -3.66 2.80 9.22
N ASP A 6 -4.61 2.28 10.01
CA ASP A 6 -4.51 2.28 11.48
C ASP A 6 -3.39 1.35 11.98
N VAL A 7 -3.07 0.30 11.20
CA VAL A 7 -1.96 -0.63 11.45
C VAL A 7 -0.71 -0.18 10.69
N GLU A 8 -0.87 0.23 9.43
CA GLU A 8 0.24 0.69 8.60
C GLU A 8 1.00 1.87 9.20
N ALA A 9 0.28 2.79 9.85
CA ALA A 9 0.89 3.97 10.45
C ALA A 9 1.91 3.63 11.57
N TRP A 10 2.04 2.37 11.96
CA TRP A 10 3.11 1.93 12.86
C TRP A 10 4.44 1.71 12.13
N THR A 11 4.43 1.41 10.83
CA THR A 11 5.65 1.25 10.02
C THR A 11 5.93 2.45 9.12
N ASP A 12 4.91 3.25 8.80
CA ASP A 12 5.02 4.54 8.11
C ASP A 12 5.53 5.67 9.04
N VAL A 13 6.77 5.52 9.49
CA VAL A 13 7.44 6.42 10.45
C VAL A 13 8.88 6.75 10.05
N LEU A 14 9.28 6.44 8.81
CA LEU A 14 10.63 6.73 8.31
C LEU A 14 10.78 8.25 8.07
N PRO A 15 12.02 8.76 7.95
CA PRO A 15 12.23 10.18 7.73
C PRO A 15 11.56 10.76 6.47
N GLU A 16 11.59 10.04 5.36
CA GLU A 16 10.97 10.45 4.08
C GLU A 16 10.22 9.29 3.39
N PHE A 17 10.83 8.12 3.31
CA PHE A 17 10.25 6.96 2.60
C PHE A 17 9.24 6.22 3.50
N GLY A 18 8.87 4.99 3.12
CA GLY A 18 7.96 4.15 3.92
C GLY A 18 6.48 4.32 3.55
N GLY A 19 5.66 3.42 4.11
CA GLY A 19 4.22 3.39 3.84
C GLY A 19 3.87 3.20 2.36
N ASP A 20 4.76 2.56 1.60
CA ASP A 20 4.68 2.43 0.14
C ASP A 20 4.67 0.97 -0.35
N SER A 21 4.62 -0.03 0.55
CA SER A 21 4.59 -1.44 0.13
C SER A 21 3.27 -1.83 -0.54
N TYR A 22 2.13 -1.51 0.05
CA TYR A 22 0.80 -1.70 -0.55
C TYR A 22 -0.12 -0.50 -0.38
N THR A 23 0.21 0.39 0.55
CA THR A 23 -0.57 1.56 0.91
C THR A 23 -0.51 2.60 -0.21
N GLN A 24 -1.67 2.90 -0.82
CA GLN A 24 -1.77 3.80 -1.96
C GLN A 24 -2.93 4.78 -1.78
N THR A 25 -2.71 6.06 -2.12
CA THR A 25 -3.77 7.09 -2.08
C THR A 25 -4.87 6.79 -3.09
N ASP A 26 -6.12 6.95 -2.67
CA ASP A 26 -7.33 6.70 -3.46
C ASP A 26 -7.49 5.25 -3.96
N VAL A 27 -6.75 4.29 -3.39
CA VAL A 27 -6.93 2.85 -3.66
C VAL A 27 -7.75 2.25 -2.53
N TYR A 28 -9.07 2.18 -2.74
CA TYR A 28 -10.05 1.68 -1.76
C TYR A 28 -9.83 2.29 -0.36
N MET A 29 -9.64 1.46 0.67
CA MET A 29 -9.41 1.86 2.05
C MET A 29 -7.95 1.64 2.51
N LEU A 30 -6.99 1.56 1.58
CA LEU A 30 -5.58 1.34 1.91
C LEU A 30 -4.94 2.59 2.57
N GLN A 31 -5.25 3.78 2.06
CA GLN A 31 -4.77 5.06 2.61
C GLN A 31 -5.88 6.12 2.56
N ARG A 32 -5.56 7.42 2.38
CA ARG A 32 -6.58 8.47 2.23
C ARG A 32 -7.50 8.15 1.05
N ALA A 33 -8.80 8.33 1.25
CA ALA A 33 -9.82 8.07 0.25
C ALA A 33 -11.05 8.99 0.42
N ASN A 34 -11.91 9.04 -0.60
CA ASN A 34 -13.13 9.84 -0.61
C ASN A 34 -14.36 9.08 -0.09
N GLY A 35 -15.36 9.81 0.42
CA GLY A 35 -16.68 9.26 0.72
C GLY A 35 -16.74 8.33 1.94
N LEU A 36 -15.91 8.61 2.96
CA LEU A 36 -15.80 7.75 4.15
C LEU A 36 -16.74 8.19 5.28
N ALA A 37 -17.54 7.25 5.78
CA ALA A 37 -18.24 7.35 7.05
C ALA A 37 -17.51 6.47 8.08
N THR A 38 -16.97 7.07 9.14
CA THR A 38 -16.08 6.36 10.08
C THR A 38 -16.57 6.50 11.51
N TYR A 39 -16.79 5.37 12.17
CA TYR A 39 -17.04 5.26 13.60
C TYR A 39 -15.79 4.70 14.29
N ARG A 40 -15.38 5.35 15.39
CA ARG A 40 -14.25 4.91 16.22
C ARG A 40 -14.68 4.87 17.67
N ASN A 41 -14.17 3.89 18.39
CA ASN A 41 -14.37 3.77 19.81
C ASN A 41 -13.06 3.35 20.48
N THR A 42 -12.72 4.07 21.54
CA THR A 42 -11.58 3.75 22.41
C THR A 42 -12.07 3.07 23.67
N ASP A 43 -11.23 2.23 24.25
CA ASP A 43 -11.48 1.48 25.49
C ASP A 43 -12.74 0.60 25.48
N PHE A 44 -13.15 0.13 24.29
CA PHE A 44 -14.33 -0.71 24.06
C PHE A 44 -15.54 -0.27 24.90
N PHE A 45 -15.99 0.98 24.70
CA PHE A 45 -17.08 1.61 25.43
C PHE A 45 -16.81 1.82 26.93
N GLY A 46 -15.54 1.88 27.32
CA GLY A 46 -15.09 1.94 28.71
C GLY A 46 -15.12 0.58 29.43
N LEU A 47 -15.31 -0.53 28.71
CA LEU A 47 -15.37 -1.88 29.28
C LEU A 47 -13.99 -2.53 29.37
N VAL A 48 -13.08 -2.21 28.44
CA VAL A 48 -11.74 -2.78 28.37
C VAL A 48 -10.77 -1.68 27.99
N GLU A 49 -10.03 -1.19 28.98
CA GLU A 49 -8.96 -0.22 28.79
C GLU A 49 -7.91 -0.72 27.79
N GLY A 50 -7.50 0.15 26.88
CA GLY A 50 -6.52 -0.14 25.84
C GLY A 50 -7.09 -0.87 24.61
N TRP A 51 -8.33 -1.37 24.64
CA TRP A 51 -8.95 -2.00 23.48
C TRP A 51 -9.70 -0.99 22.60
N ASN A 52 -9.16 -0.74 21.42
CA ASN A 52 -9.72 0.19 20.44
C ASN A 52 -10.32 -0.56 19.25
N PHE A 53 -11.38 -0.02 18.66
CA PHE A 53 -11.90 -0.51 17.38
C PHE A 53 -12.51 0.60 16.53
N ALA A 54 -12.62 0.33 15.22
CA ALA A 54 -13.26 1.21 14.26
C ALA A 54 -14.08 0.44 13.23
N LEU A 55 -15.16 1.08 12.74
CA LEU A 55 -16.01 0.64 11.63
C LEU A 55 -16.13 1.74 10.58
N GLN A 56 -16.00 1.42 9.30
CA GLN A 56 -16.00 2.39 8.20
C GLN A 56 -16.74 1.82 7.04
N TYR A 57 -17.42 2.73 6.38
CA TYR A 57 -18.05 2.52 5.10
C TYR A 57 -17.45 3.51 4.12
N GLN A 58 -17.15 3.03 2.91
CA GLN A 58 -16.74 3.84 1.77
C GLN A 58 -17.82 3.73 0.71
N GLY A 59 -18.35 4.88 0.27
CA GLY A 59 -19.26 4.91 -0.88
C GLY A 59 -18.53 4.73 -2.21
N ASN A 60 -19.26 4.26 -3.22
CA ASN A 60 -18.78 4.16 -4.60
C ASN A 60 -18.18 5.49 -5.12
N ASN A 61 -16.98 5.42 -5.68
CA ASN A 61 -16.29 6.49 -6.38
C ASN A 61 -15.87 6.03 -7.79
N GLU A 62 -16.74 6.22 -8.79
CA GLU A 62 -16.54 5.77 -10.17
C GLU A 62 -16.70 6.92 -11.17
N SER A 63 -15.89 6.93 -12.24
CA SER A 63 -16.06 7.85 -13.36
C SER A 63 -17.36 7.59 -14.12
N GLY A 64 -18.19 8.62 -14.29
CA GLY A 64 -19.46 8.50 -15.03
C GLY A 64 -19.33 8.32 -16.55
N ASN A 65 -18.11 8.22 -17.10
CA ASN A 65 -17.87 8.11 -18.55
C ASN A 65 -17.11 6.82 -18.92
N ASN A 66 -17.47 5.70 -18.29
CA ASN A 66 -16.74 4.44 -18.40
C ASN A 66 -17.23 3.53 -19.55
N GLY A 67 -18.00 4.06 -20.52
CA GLY A 67 -18.52 3.27 -21.64
C GLY A 67 -19.65 2.27 -21.30
N PHE A 68 -19.84 1.95 -20.02
CA PHE A 68 -20.92 1.09 -19.50
C PHE A 68 -22.21 1.85 -19.17
N GLY A 69 -22.13 3.17 -18.97
CA GLY A 69 -23.27 4.11 -18.97
C GLY A 69 -24.33 3.94 -17.86
N GLN A 70 -24.10 3.06 -16.90
CA GLN A 70 -25.05 2.71 -15.82
C GLN A 70 -24.56 3.04 -14.41
N GLU A 71 -23.26 3.31 -14.26
CA GLU A 71 -22.59 3.61 -12.99
C GLU A 71 -21.86 4.98 -13.07
N GLY A 72 -21.57 5.58 -11.92
CA GLY A 72 -20.84 6.84 -11.82
C GLY A 72 -21.17 7.67 -10.59
N SER A 73 -20.16 8.29 -10.00
CA SER A 73 -20.30 9.17 -8.83
C SER A 73 -19.95 10.62 -9.18
N GLY A 74 -20.58 11.57 -8.47
CA GLY A 74 -20.33 13.01 -8.68
C GLY A 74 -18.89 13.46 -8.37
N ASN A 75 -18.09 12.61 -7.72
CA ASN A 75 -16.68 12.84 -7.37
C ASN A 75 -15.70 11.94 -8.16
N GLY A 76 -16.17 11.24 -9.21
CA GLY A 76 -15.38 10.32 -10.03
C GLY A 76 -14.83 10.91 -11.33
N THR A 77 -15.15 12.16 -11.68
CA THR A 77 -14.74 12.78 -12.95
C THR A 77 -13.22 12.77 -13.13
N ASN A 78 -12.71 12.18 -14.22
CA ASN A 78 -11.29 12.02 -14.55
C ASN A 78 -10.46 11.19 -13.55
N ARG A 79 -11.11 10.33 -12.76
CA ARG A 79 -10.44 9.36 -11.90
C ARG A 79 -9.88 8.22 -12.76
N GLY A 80 -8.61 7.86 -12.54
CA GLY A 80 -8.03 6.67 -13.18
C GLY A 80 -8.68 5.40 -12.65
N THR A 81 -8.85 4.38 -13.49
CA THR A 81 -9.54 3.13 -13.13
C THR A 81 -8.92 2.41 -11.93
N ASN A 82 -7.60 2.51 -11.72
CA ASN A 82 -6.92 1.98 -10.54
C ASN A 82 -7.22 2.73 -9.22
N LYS A 83 -7.85 3.92 -9.30
CA LYS A 83 -8.27 4.74 -8.15
C LYS A 83 -9.78 4.77 -7.94
N GLU A 84 -10.52 4.04 -8.77
CA GLU A 84 -11.94 3.83 -8.58
C GLU A 84 -12.20 2.78 -7.49
N ASN A 85 -13.38 2.83 -6.89
CA ASN A 85 -13.84 1.83 -5.93
C ASN A 85 -15.37 1.76 -5.97
N GLY A 86 -15.94 0.57 -5.81
CA GLY A 86 -17.36 0.41 -5.47
C GLY A 86 -17.63 0.71 -4.00
N ASP A 87 -18.83 0.37 -3.54
CA ASP A 87 -19.17 0.42 -2.12
C ASP A 87 -18.32 -0.59 -1.32
N GLY A 88 -17.98 -0.24 -0.09
CA GLY A 88 -17.15 -1.12 0.74
C GLY A 88 -17.20 -0.82 2.22
N PHE A 89 -16.72 -1.77 3.01
CA PHE A 89 -16.62 -1.64 4.45
C PHE A 89 -15.26 -2.12 4.96
N GLY A 90 -14.86 -1.59 6.11
CA GLY A 90 -13.72 -2.08 6.84
C GLY A 90 -13.95 -2.11 8.34
N LEU A 91 -13.04 -2.80 9.02
CA LEU A 91 -12.92 -2.86 10.46
C LEU A 91 -11.44 -2.80 10.85
N SER A 92 -11.12 -2.07 11.91
CA SER A 92 -9.82 -2.14 12.57
C SER A 92 -9.99 -2.35 14.07
N THR A 93 -9.00 -2.99 14.68
CA THR A 93 -8.91 -3.13 16.13
C THR A 93 -7.46 -3.12 16.57
N SER A 94 -7.21 -2.55 17.75
CA SER A 94 -5.90 -2.55 18.39
C SER A 94 -6.04 -2.73 19.90
N TYR A 95 -5.01 -3.30 20.50
CA TYR A 95 -4.90 -3.44 21.94
C TYR A 95 -3.55 -2.90 22.40
N ASP A 96 -3.59 -1.88 23.26
CA ASP A 96 -2.42 -1.26 23.86
C ASP A 96 -2.17 -1.85 25.25
N PHE A 97 -1.01 -2.48 25.42
CA PHE A 97 -0.55 -3.00 26.70
C PHE A 97 0.16 -1.90 27.50
N ASP A 98 0.13 -2.02 28.83
CA ASP A 98 0.70 -1.05 29.78
C ASP A 98 2.24 -0.97 29.77
N PHE A 99 2.92 -1.88 29.07
CA PHE A 99 4.38 -1.94 28.94
C PHE A 99 4.91 -1.45 27.59
N GLY A 100 4.08 -0.76 26.80
CA GLY A 100 4.46 -0.13 25.53
C GLY A 100 4.35 -1.02 24.29
N LEU A 101 3.86 -2.26 24.43
CA LEU A 101 3.50 -3.12 23.31
C LEU A 101 2.08 -2.79 22.83
N SER A 102 1.88 -2.77 21.52
CA SER A 102 0.56 -2.70 20.89
C SER A 102 0.42 -3.82 19.86
N LEU A 103 -0.75 -4.43 19.77
CA LEU A 103 -1.13 -5.38 18.71
C LEU A 103 -2.32 -4.81 17.94
N GLY A 104 -2.30 -4.96 16.62
CA GLY A 104 -3.31 -4.37 15.73
C GLY A 104 -3.67 -5.29 14.59
N ALA A 105 -4.92 -5.20 14.14
CA ALA A 105 -5.39 -5.87 12.94
C ALA A 105 -6.44 -5.02 12.24
N ALA A 106 -6.48 -5.09 10.91
CA ALA A 106 -7.53 -4.47 10.11
C ALA A 106 -7.91 -5.34 8.92
N TYR A 107 -9.14 -5.16 8.46
CA TYR A 107 -9.73 -5.83 7.31
C TYR A 107 -10.59 -4.85 6.53
N SER A 108 -10.58 -4.94 5.20
CA SER A 108 -11.49 -4.22 4.33
C SER A 108 -11.91 -5.06 3.13
N SER A 109 -13.15 -4.88 2.70
CA SER A 109 -13.71 -5.47 1.48
C SER A 109 -14.55 -4.43 0.75
N SER A 110 -14.36 -4.32 -0.55
CA SER A 110 -15.13 -3.43 -1.42
C SER A 110 -15.46 -4.13 -2.73
N ASP A 111 -16.56 -3.71 -3.35
CA ASP A 111 -16.86 -4.06 -4.72
C ASP A 111 -15.90 -3.33 -5.67
N ARG A 112 -15.55 -3.96 -6.79
CA ARG A 112 -14.77 -3.36 -7.88
C ARG A 112 -15.73 -2.77 -8.90
N THR A 113 -15.34 -1.66 -9.53
CA THR A 113 -16.18 -1.01 -10.55
C THR A 113 -16.29 -1.87 -11.80
N ASP A 114 -17.35 -1.67 -12.59
CA ASP A 114 -17.53 -2.38 -13.86
C ASP A 114 -16.33 -2.17 -14.81
N ALA A 115 -15.71 -1.00 -14.77
CA ALA A 115 -14.49 -0.72 -15.54
C ALA A 115 -13.30 -1.57 -15.06
N GLN A 116 -13.10 -1.70 -13.74
CA GLN A 116 -12.04 -2.55 -13.18
C GLN A 116 -12.27 -4.03 -13.51
N VAL A 117 -13.51 -4.51 -13.35
CA VAL A 117 -13.89 -5.89 -13.68
C VAL A 117 -13.76 -6.16 -15.18
N GLY A 118 -14.17 -5.19 -16.01
CA GLY A 118 -14.07 -5.24 -17.46
C GLY A 118 -12.63 -5.24 -17.97
N ASN A 119 -11.76 -4.42 -17.39
CA ASN A 119 -10.32 -4.41 -17.71
C ASN A 119 -9.65 -5.72 -17.29
N GLY A 120 -10.01 -6.25 -16.11
CA GLY A 120 -9.59 -7.56 -15.62
C GLY A 120 -10.24 -8.75 -16.33
N TYR A 121 -11.13 -8.52 -17.31
CA TYR A 121 -11.82 -9.61 -17.98
C TYR A 121 -10.83 -10.50 -18.74
N GLY A 122 -10.96 -11.82 -18.55
CA GLY A 122 -10.08 -12.78 -19.18
C GLY A 122 -8.75 -12.99 -18.43
N ASP A 123 -8.53 -12.33 -17.29
CA ASP A 123 -7.49 -12.73 -16.36
C ASP A 123 -7.64 -14.23 -16.02
N GLY A 124 -6.61 -15.02 -16.33
CA GLY A 124 -6.59 -16.48 -16.20
C GLY A 124 -6.62 -17.24 -17.52
N HIS A 125 -6.87 -16.55 -18.64
CA HIS A 125 -6.78 -17.15 -19.96
C HIS A 125 -5.33 -17.20 -20.45
N ARG A 126 -4.77 -18.41 -20.56
CA ARG A 126 -3.39 -18.66 -21.07
C ARG A 126 -3.08 -18.08 -22.45
N TYR A 127 -4.10 -17.64 -23.19
CA TYR A 127 -3.96 -17.14 -24.57
C TYR A 127 -4.06 -15.63 -24.69
N TYR A 128 -4.53 -14.92 -23.66
CA TYR A 128 -4.67 -13.46 -23.66
C TYR A 128 -3.89 -12.89 -22.49
N GLY A 129 -2.96 -11.98 -22.76
CA GLY A 129 -2.29 -11.24 -21.71
C GLY A 129 -3.30 -10.30 -21.07
N ASN A 130 -3.38 -10.30 -19.74
CA ASN A 130 -4.07 -9.29 -18.97
C ASN A 130 -3.20 -8.97 -17.74
N ASN A 131 -2.84 -7.70 -17.57
CA ASN A 131 -2.04 -7.15 -16.47
C ASN A 131 -2.90 -6.65 -15.30
N ASP A 132 -4.21 -6.52 -15.50
CA ASP A 132 -5.19 -6.18 -14.47
C ASP A 132 -5.82 -7.41 -13.86
N ALA A 133 -5.93 -7.39 -12.54
CA ALA A 133 -6.57 -8.43 -11.75
C ALA A 133 -8.02 -8.65 -12.20
N GLY A 134 -8.43 -9.90 -12.28
CA GLY A 134 -9.84 -10.28 -12.44
C GLY A 134 -10.62 -10.20 -11.13
N GLY A 135 -11.90 -10.58 -11.17
CA GLY A 135 -12.77 -10.69 -10.00
C GLY A 135 -13.52 -9.39 -9.64
N GLU A 136 -14.62 -9.56 -8.93
CA GLU A 136 -15.61 -8.51 -8.63
C GLU A 136 -15.38 -7.79 -7.30
N THR A 137 -14.50 -8.33 -6.45
CA THR A 137 -14.21 -7.78 -5.11
C THR A 137 -12.74 -7.49 -4.92
N ALA A 138 -12.48 -6.48 -4.10
CA ALA A 138 -11.17 -6.04 -3.66
C ALA A 138 -11.09 -6.20 -2.13
N GLU A 139 -10.09 -6.95 -1.65
CA GLU A 139 -9.94 -7.28 -0.24
C GLU A 139 -8.55 -6.92 0.27
N ALA A 140 -8.47 -6.47 1.52
CA ALA A 140 -7.19 -6.32 2.22
C ALA A 140 -7.33 -6.72 3.68
N TRP A 141 -6.28 -7.31 4.22
CA TRP A 141 -6.14 -7.51 5.65
C TRP A 141 -4.70 -7.23 6.07
N THR A 142 -4.53 -6.72 7.28
CA THR A 142 -3.22 -6.43 7.86
C THR A 142 -3.21 -6.77 9.34
N VAL A 143 -2.05 -7.20 9.83
CA VAL A 143 -1.75 -7.40 11.25
C VAL A 143 -0.43 -6.71 11.56
N GLY A 144 -0.35 -6.12 12.74
CA GLY A 144 0.84 -5.39 13.16
C GLY A 144 1.14 -5.56 14.64
N VAL A 145 2.40 -5.34 14.96
CA VAL A 145 2.93 -5.25 16.31
C VAL A 145 3.81 -4.03 16.40
N LYS A 146 3.70 -3.29 17.50
CA LYS A 146 4.53 -2.13 17.79
C LYS A 146 5.01 -2.20 19.23
N TYR A 147 6.26 -1.85 19.47
CA TYR A 147 6.83 -1.57 20.78
C TYR A 147 7.33 -0.14 20.80
N ASP A 148 6.79 0.68 21.70
CA ASP A 148 7.10 2.10 21.83
C ASP A 148 7.30 2.45 23.30
N ALA A 149 8.52 2.22 23.79
CA ALA A 149 8.91 2.50 25.17
C ALA A 149 10.42 2.65 25.31
N TYR A 150 10.87 3.34 26.37
CA TYR A 150 12.28 3.52 26.70
C TYR A 150 13.14 4.05 25.53
N ASN A 151 12.62 5.06 24.82
CA ASN A 151 13.25 5.66 23.64
C ASN A 151 13.44 4.71 22.44
N VAL A 152 12.90 3.50 22.49
CA VAL A 152 12.96 2.52 21.42
C VAL A 152 11.60 2.46 20.74
N TYR A 153 11.61 2.58 19.42
CA TYR A 153 10.44 2.33 18.58
C TYR A 153 10.73 1.15 17.65
N LEU A 154 10.00 0.06 17.81
CA LEU A 154 10.05 -1.09 16.91
C LEU A 154 8.64 -1.33 16.39
N ALA A 155 8.47 -1.50 15.09
CA ALA A 155 7.19 -1.94 14.55
C ALA A 155 7.41 -2.92 13.42
N ALA A 156 6.47 -3.84 13.26
CA ALA A 156 6.41 -4.72 12.12
C ALA A 156 4.95 -4.96 11.74
N MET A 157 4.69 -5.08 10.44
CA MET A 157 3.38 -5.44 9.93
C MET A 157 3.49 -6.47 8.82
N TYR A 158 2.41 -7.23 8.64
CA TYR A 158 2.22 -8.11 7.49
C TYR A 158 0.80 -7.90 6.96
N SER A 159 0.68 -7.77 5.65
CA SER A 159 -0.61 -7.62 4.98
C SER A 159 -0.72 -8.48 3.74
N GLU A 160 -1.95 -8.80 3.36
CA GLU A 160 -2.25 -9.26 2.01
C GLU A 160 -3.37 -8.44 1.41
N THR A 161 -3.25 -8.18 0.11
CA THR A 161 -4.31 -7.57 -0.68
C THR A 161 -4.71 -8.49 -1.81
N ARG A 162 -5.95 -8.35 -2.29
CA ARG A 162 -6.49 -9.03 -3.46
C ARG A 162 -7.17 -8.02 -4.38
N ASN A 163 -6.82 -8.07 -5.67
CA ASN A 163 -7.46 -7.32 -6.74
C ASN A 163 -7.52 -5.80 -6.54
N MET A 164 -6.53 -5.20 -5.87
CA MET A 164 -6.54 -3.76 -5.57
C MET A 164 -5.21 -3.04 -5.68
N THR A 165 -4.09 -3.67 -5.34
CA THR A 165 -2.79 -2.99 -5.33
C THR A 165 -2.33 -2.77 -6.76
N SER A 166 -2.34 -1.52 -7.21
CA SER A 166 -1.73 -1.17 -8.50
C SER A 166 -0.21 -1.24 -8.43
N TYR A 167 0.41 -1.59 -9.55
CA TYR A 167 1.85 -1.63 -9.75
C TYR A 167 2.23 -1.04 -11.10
N GLY A 168 3.46 -0.56 -11.23
CA GLY A 168 3.97 0.03 -12.46
C GLY A 168 3.27 1.34 -12.87
N ASP A 169 3.57 1.78 -14.09
CA ASP A 169 3.06 3.03 -14.67
C ASP A 169 2.31 2.74 -15.97
N SER A 170 1.02 3.09 -16.04
CA SER A 170 0.15 2.87 -17.21
C SER A 170 0.64 3.51 -18.52
N ASP A 171 1.50 4.52 -18.43
CA ASP A 171 2.05 5.20 -19.60
C ASP A 171 3.32 4.52 -20.15
N TYR A 172 3.86 3.50 -19.46
CA TYR A 172 5.01 2.73 -19.93
C TYR A 172 4.63 1.67 -20.98
N HIS A 173 5.53 1.44 -21.92
CA HIS A 173 5.38 0.42 -22.96
C HIS A 173 6.58 -0.52 -22.94
N SER A 174 6.29 -1.82 -22.98
CA SER A 174 7.31 -2.86 -23.02
C SER A 174 8.06 -2.79 -24.36
N ALA A 175 9.39 -2.95 -24.28
CA ALA A 175 10.25 -3.02 -25.47
C ALA A 175 10.31 -4.44 -26.08
N ASP A 176 9.92 -5.46 -25.30
CA ASP A 176 10.04 -6.89 -25.61
C ASP A 176 8.74 -7.57 -26.05
N GLY A 177 7.64 -6.82 -26.19
CA GLY A 177 6.35 -7.30 -26.67
C GLY A 177 5.44 -7.92 -25.60
N LYS A 178 5.80 -7.79 -24.31
CA LYS A 178 4.93 -8.08 -23.16
C LYS A 178 3.88 -6.97 -22.97
N LEU A 179 2.92 -7.20 -22.08
CA LEU A 179 2.07 -6.11 -21.60
C LEU A 179 2.90 -5.21 -20.67
N GLY A 180 3.51 -4.17 -21.24
CA GLY A 180 4.11 -3.11 -20.45
C GLY A 180 3.04 -2.23 -19.81
N GLY A 181 3.47 -1.44 -18.84
CA GLY A 181 2.63 -0.38 -18.29
C GLY A 181 1.96 -0.68 -16.94
N GLY A 182 2.44 -1.68 -16.18
CA GLY A 182 1.86 -1.96 -14.86
C GLY A 182 0.42 -2.48 -14.93
N GLY A 183 -0.29 -2.52 -13.81
CA GLY A 183 -1.69 -2.99 -13.72
C GLY A 183 -2.14 -3.16 -12.29
N ILE A 184 -3.26 -3.86 -12.07
CA ILE A 184 -3.74 -4.24 -10.73
C ILE A 184 -3.29 -5.66 -10.40
N ALA A 185 -2.58 -5.87 -9.28
CA ALA A 185 -2.14 -7.20 -8.86
C ALA A 185 -3.31 -8.04 -8.33
N ASN A 186 -3.37 -9.32 -8.77
CA ASN A 186 -4.34 -10.30 -8.27
C ASN A 186 -4.20 -10.54 -6.77
N LYS A 187 -2.96 -10.66 -6.31
CA LYS A 187 -2.65 -10.74 -4.88
C LYS A 187 -1.32 -10.05 -4.60
N THR A 188 -1.21 -9.44 -3.43
CA THR A 188 0.09 -9.05 -2.86
C THR A 188 0.28 -9.63 -1.48
N GLN A 189 1.54 -9.83 -1.11
CA GLN A 189 1.98 -10.15 0.25
C GLN A 189 3.00 -9.11 0.66
N ASN A 190 2.70 -8.36 1.72
CA ASN A 190 3.46 -7.18 2.08
C ASN A 190 4.00 -7.33 3.49
N PHE A 191 5.22 -6.87 3.70
CA PHE A 191 5.94 -6.92 4.96
C PHE A 191 6.76 -5.66 5.13
N GLU A 192 6.68 -5.08 6.32
CA GLU A 192 7.42 -3.90 6.72
C GLU A 192 7.89 -4.11 8.15
N VAL A 193 9.13 -3.70 8.43
CA VAL A 193 9.69 -3.67 9.77
C VAL A 193 10.57 -2.47 9.91
N VAL A 194 10.45 -1.77 11.03
CA VAL A 194 11.21 -0.56 11.35
C VAL A 194 11.75 -0.63 12.77
N ALA A 195 12.97 -0.14 12.94
CA ALA A 195 13.60 0.04 14.24
C ALA A 195 14.22 1.43 14.33
N GLN A 196 13.88 2.15 15.40
CA GLN A 196 14.36 3.50 15.66
C GLN A 196 14.73 3.66 17.13
N TYR A 197 15.65 4.59 17.38
CA TYR A 197 16.05 4.95 18.74
C TYR A 197 16.09 6.46 18.89
N GLN A 198 15.45 7.01 19.92
CA GLN A 198 15.44 8.44 20.20
C GLN A 198 16.53 8.79 21.21
N PHE A 199 17.59 9.48 20.77
CA PHE A 199 18.56 10.05 21.70
C PHE A 199 18.02 11.31 22.37
N ASP A 200 18.42 11.53 23.63
CA ASP A 200 18.02 12.70 24.44
C ASP A 200 18.46 14.05 23.82
N PHE A 201 19.53 14.04 23.01
CA PHE A 201 20.04 15.24 22.33
C PHE A 201 19.32 15.53 21.00
N GLY A 202 18.28 14.78 20.65
CA GLY A 202 17.39 15.06 19.51
C GLY A 202 17.65 14.24 18.25
N LEU A 203 18.70 13.42 18.19
CA LEU A 203 18.93 12.52 17.05
C LEU A 203 18.06 11.26 17.15
N ARG A 204 17.44 10.86 16.03
CA ARG A 204 16.64 9.64 15.88
C ARG A 204 17.09 8.87 14.64
N PRO A 205 18.08 7.96 14.73
CA PRO A 205 18.36 7.01 13.67
C PRO A 205 17.17 6.06 13.44
N SER A 206 17.03 5.60 12.19
CA SER A 206 16.03 4.66 11.71
C SER A 206 16.68 3.63 10.77
N ILE A 207 16.26 2.38 10.88
CA ILE A 207 16.52 1.34 9.89
C ILE A 207 15.22 0.57 9.63
N ALA A 208 14.92 0.31 8.37
CA ALA A 208 13.74 -0.45 8.00
C ALA A 208 13.97 -1.38 6.82
N TYR A 209 13.06 -2.34 6.66
CA TYR A 209 12.95 -3.20 5.49
C TYR A 209 11.50 -3.25 5.06
N LEU A 210 11.27 -3.04 3.76
CA LEU A 210 9.94 -3.04 3.16
C LEU A 210 9.94 -3.96 1.95
N GLN A 211 8.89 -4.76 1.83
CA GLN A 211 8.69 -5.67 0.71
C GLN A 211 7.21 -5.78 0.37
N SER A 212 6.89 -5.71 -0.92
CA SER A 212 5.61 -6.13 -1.49
C SER A 212 5.87 -7.13 -2.59
N LYS A 213 5.32 -8.33 -2.45
CA LYS A 213 5.42 -9.38 -3.45
C LYS A 213 4.09 -9.56 -4.17
N GLY A 214 4.06 -9.18 -5.44
CA GLY A 214 2.97 -9.48 -6.36
C GLY A 214 2.92 -10.97 -6.67
N LYS A 215 1.71 -11.51 -6.64
CA LYS A 215 1.39 -12.91 -6.86
C LYS A 215 0.38 -13.02 -8.00
N ASP A 216 0.60 -14.02 -8.85
CA ASP A 216 -0.25 -14.29 -10.00
C ASP A 216 -0.43 -13.04 -10.90
N LEU A 217 0.68 -12.36 -11.25
CA LEU A 217 0.66 -11.22 -12.16
C LEU A 217 0.53 -11.72 -13.60
N GLY A 218 -0.61 -11.45 -14.23
CA GLY A 218 -0.91 -11.87 -15.60
C GLY A 218 -0.24 -10.97 -16.64
N GLY A 219 -0.02 -11.47 -17.86
CA GLY A 219 0.51 -10.65 -18.96
C GLY A 219 2.00 -10.30 -18.88
N GLN A 220 2.66 -10.66 -17.77
CA GLN A 220 4.03 -10.25 -17.44
C GLN A 220 5.09 -11.31 -17.81
N ASP A 221 4.68 -12.53 -18.12
CA ASP A 221 5.56 -13.60 -18.58
C ASP A 221 4.94 -14.36 -19.76
N MET A 222 5.80 -14.94 -20.61
CA MET A 222 5.41 -15.75 -21.77
C MET A 222 6.23 -17.03 -21.85
N ASP A 223 5.62 -18.10 -22.33
CA ASP A 223 6.34 -19.32 -22.62
C ASP A 223 7.01 -19.36 -23.98
N SER A 224 7.77 -20.43 -24.26
CA SER A 224 8.48 -20.62 -25.52
C SER A 224 7.58 -20.67 -26.76
N HIS A 225 6.26 -20.80 -26.59
CA HIS A 225 5.27 -20.79 -27.66
C HIS A 225 4.51 -19.45 -27.73
N GLY A 226 4.90 -18.45 -26.93
CA GLY A 226 4.27 -17.13 -26.89
C GLY A 226 2.97 -17.06 -26.10
N ASN A 227 2.66 -18.09 -25.29
CA ASN A 227 1.47 -18.06 -24.44
C ASN A 227 1.77 -17.34 -23.13
N TYR A 228 0.86 -16.46 -22.71
CA TYR A 228 1.00 -15.72 -21.46
C TYR A 228 0.90 -16.62 -20.23
N ARG A 229 1.68 -16.29 -19.21
CA ARG A 229 1.70 -16.96 -17.91
C ARG A 229 1.62 -15.96 -16.78
N TYR A 230 1.15 -16.48 -15.64
CA TYR A 230 1.27 -15.82 -14.37
C TYR A 230 2.70 -15.90 -13.86
N THR A 231 3.15 -14.80 -13.25
CA THR A 231 4.43 -14.73 -12.57
C THR A 231 4.28 -14.09 -11.20
N ASP A 232 5.20 -14.44 -10.31
CA ASP A 232 5.41 -13.75 -9.05
C ASP A 232 6.58 -12.79 -9.19
N LYS A 233 6.44 -11.55 -8.73
CA LYS A 233 7.51 -10.53 -8.74
C LYS A 233 7.47 -9.71 -7.46
N ASP A 234 8.64 -9.34 -6.95
CA ASP A 234 8.71 -8.29 -5.93
C ASP A 234 8.35 -6.96 -6.61
N LEU A 235 7.32 -6.26 -6.14
CA LEU A 235 6.85 -4.97 -6.66
C LEU A 235 7.53 -3.79 -5.95
N VAL A 236 7.81 -4.00 -4.66
CA VAL A 236 8.59 -3.10 -3.79
C VAL A 236 9.54 -3.98 -3.00
N LYS A 237 10.81 -3.59 -2.90
CA LYS A 237 11.77 -4.28 -2.04
C LYS A 237 12.96 -3.38 -1.76
N TYR A 238 13.13 -2.94 -0.52
CA TYR A 238 14.27 -2.10 -0.16
C TYR A 238 14.61 -2.18 1.31
N VAL A 239 15.85 -1.80 1.61
CA VAL A 239 16.29 -1.44 2.96
C VAL A 239 16.36 0.08 3.03
N ASP A 240 15.85 0.64 4.12
CA ASP A 240 15.96 2.07 4.40
C ASP A 240 16.89 2.29 5.59
N VAL A 241 17.77 3.29 5.46
CA VAL A 241 18.63 3.75 6.54
C VAL A 241 18.60 5.27 6.59
N GLY A 242 18.11 5.81 7.69
CA GLY A 242 17.89 7.24 7.84
C GLY A 242 18.20 7.76 9.23
N MET A 243 18.22 9.08 9.35
CA MET A 243 18.27 9.74 10.65
C MET A 243 17.59 11.10 10.60
N THR A 244 16.82 11.39 11.63
CA THR A 244 16.20 12.71 11.85
C THR A 244 16.85 13.38 13.06
N TYR A 245 17.26 14.64 12.90
CA TYR A 245 17.74 15.47 14.00
C TYR A 245 16.70 16.55 14.32
N TYR A 246 16.12 16.47 15.51
CA TYR A 246 15.17 17.45 16.02
C TYR A 246 15.89 18.53 16.81
N PHE A 247 15.97 19.76 16.25
CA PHE A 247 16.49 20.91 16.98
C PHE A 247 15.51 21.32 18.10
N ASN A 248 14.22 21.25 17.79
CA ASN A 248 13.10 21.46 18.69
C ASN A 248 11.83 20.92 18.01
N LYS A 249 10.66 21.08 18.66
CA LYS A 249 9.37 20.62 18.13
C LYS A 249 8.95 21.25 16.79
N ASN A 250 9.56 22.36 16.38
CA ASN A 250 9.21 23.16 15.20
C ASN A 250 10.27 23.09 14.08
N MET A 251 11.43 22.46 14.32
CA MET A 251 12.54 22.46 13.36
C MET A 251 13.33 21.17 13.43
N SER A 252 13.51 20.54 12.27
CA SER A 252 14.30 19.32 12.12
C SER A 252 15.04 19.31 10.79
N THR A 253 16.05 18.45 10.70
CA THR A 253 16.66 18.06 9.43
C THR A 253 16.80 16.55 9.41
N TYR A 254 16.71 15.95 8.23
CA TYR A 254 16.86 14.51 8.10
C TYR A 254 17.55 14.15 6.80
N VAL A 255 18.21 12.99 6.84
CA VAL A 255 18.73 12.29 5.67
C VAL A 255 18.11 10.90 5.66
N ASP A 256 17.73 10.45 4.46
CA ASP A 256 17.13 9.13 4.26
C ASP A 256 17.75 8.47 3.04
N TYR A 257 18.04 7.17 3.13
CA TYR A 257 18.67 6.41 2.05
C TYR A 257 17.91 5.10 1.80
N LYS A 258 17.16 5.11 0.69
CA LYS A 258 16.49 3.93 0.14
C LYS A 258 17.47 3.15 -0.72
N ILE A 259 17.88 1.98 -0.22
CA ILE A 259 18.71 0.99 -0.91
C ILE A 259 17.77 -0.01 -1.58
N ASN A 260 17.55 0.17 -2.87
CA ASN A 260 16.60 -0.61 -3.63
C ASN A 260 17.19 -2.00 -3.94
N LEU A 261 16.40 -3.04 -3.66
CA LEU A 261 16.81 -4.44 -3.78
C LEU A 261 16.08 -5.18 -4.91
N LEU A 262 15.34 -4.44 -5.74
CA LEU A 262 14.78 -4.96 -6.98
C LEU A 262 15.93 -5.21 -7.98
N ASP A 263 15.81 -6.28 -8.75
CA ASP A 263 16.85 -6.73 -9.68
C ASP A 263 16.79 -5.89 -10.97
N GLU A 264 17.74 -4.97 -11.16
CA GLU A 264 17.78 -4.08 -12.33
C GLU A 264 17.94 -4.83 -13.66
N ASP A 265 18.50 -6.05 -13.63
CA ASP A 265 18.68 -6.90 -14.81
C ASP A 265 17.38 -7.66 -15.21
N ASP A 266 16.32 -7.58 -14.41
CA ASP A 266 15.03 -8.19 -14.70
C ASP A 266 14.13 -7.24 -15.51
N ASP A 267 13.97 -7.54 -16.80
CA ASP A 267 13.18 -6.76 -17.75
C ASP A 267 11.75 -6.43 -17.26
N PHE A 268 11.19 -7.21 -16.31
CA PHE A 268 9.91 -6.91 -15.69
C PHE A 268 9.84 -5.47 -15.17
N TYR A 269 10.88 -4.98 -14.50
CA TYR A 269 10.86 -3.66 -13.86
C TYR A 269 10.87 -2.54 -14.91
N ALA A 270 11.78 -2.62 -15.87
CA ALA A 270 11.88 -1.65 -16.96
C ALA A 270 10.61 -1.61 -17.82
N ASN A 271 10.02 -2.78 -18.12
CA ASN A 271 8.80 -2.87 -18.92
C ASN A 271 7.55 -2.28 -18.23
N ASN A 272 7.56 -2.21 -16.90
CA ASN A 272 6.45 -1.70 -16.10
C ASN A 272 6.73 -0.30 -15.50
N GLY A 273 7.87 0.32 -15.82
CA GLY A 273 8.25 1.63 -15.27
C GLY A 273 8.51 1.62 -13.76
N ILE A 274 8.89 0.48 -13.19
CA ILE A 274 9.21 0.36 -11.77
C ILE A 274 10.68 0.70 -11.57
N ALA A 275 10.97 1.73 -10.78
CA ALA A 275 12.33 2.16 -10.51
C ALA A 275 13.10 1.13 -9.65
N THR A 276 14.29 0.76 -10.11
CA THR A 276 15.23 -0.13 -9.40
C THR A 276 16.40 0.63 -8.79
N ASP A 277 16.52 1.93 -9.05
CA ASP A 277 17.58 2.76 -8.50
C ASP A 277 17.42 3.03 -7.01
N ASP A 278 18.58 3.26 -6.38
CA ASP A 278 18.75 3.81 -5.06
C ASP A 278 18.39 5.31 -5.00
N ILE A 279 17.89 5.78 -3.85
CA ILE A 279 17.53 7.21 -3.66
C ILE A 279 18.03 7.72 -2.32
N VAL A 280 18.74 8.86 -2.34
CA VAL A 280 19.14 9.61 -1.14
C VAL A 280 18.38 10.93 -1.09
N VAL A 281 17.81 11.23 0.07
CA VAL A 281 17.10 12.49 0.33
C VAL A 281 17.75 13.21 1.50
N LEU A 282 17.91 14.53 1.38
CA LEU A 282 18.33 15.43 2.47
C LEU A 282 17.36 16.59 2.54
N VAL A 283 16.76 16.79 3.72
CA VAL A 283 15.72 17.82 3.90
C VAL A 283 15.97 18.64 5.16
N TRP A 284 15.62 19.91 5.05
CA TRP A 284 15.43 20.81 6.17
C TRP A 284 13.95 21.13 6.31
N SER A 285 13.37 20.88 7.49
CA SER A 285 11.94 21.04 7.74
C SER A 285 11.66 22.02 8.86
N THR A 286 10.65 22.87 8.65
CA THR A 286 10.13 23.81 9.64
C THR A 286 8.62 23.68 9.71
N SER A 287 8.09 23.40 10.91
CA SER A 287 6.67 23.16 11.17
C SER A 287 6.14 24.17 12.19
N PHE A 288 4.94 24.70 11.96
CA PHE A 288 4.29 25.71 12.79
C PHE A 288 3.05 25.18 13.51
#